data_AF-A0A8J4GPS7-F1
#
_entry.id   AF-A0A8J4GPS7-F1
#
_cell.length_a   1.000
_cell.length_b   1.000
_cell.length_c   1.000
_cell.angle_alpha   90.00
_cell.angle_beta   90.00
_cell.angle_gamma   90.00
#
_symmetry.space_group_name_H-M   'P 1'
#
loop_
_entity.id
_entity.type
_entity.pdbx_description
1 polymer ?
#
loop_
_entity_poly.entity_id
_entity_poly.type
_entity_poly.pdbx_seq_one_letter_code
_entity_poly.pdbx_strand_id
1 'polypeptide(L)'
;MAEAAKNALKALKDVLYRVGIKEPWKMTGVRSLPDYEHYMPTGLEYRKFSPGTQPVKARVPHDAPKLVYDIKYFVRDYRRNNKYTARTVDTSPFDFEKMFANAPLKPEEVKFVPRPATMPTRGF
;
A
#
# COMPACT_ATOMS: atom_id res chain seq x y z
N MET A 1 -15.94 14.64 45.40
CA MET A 1 -14.68 13.95 45.76
C MET A 1 -13.90 13.44 44.53
N ALA A 2 -14.52 12.76 43.56
CA ALA A 2 -13.81 12.22 42.38
C ALA A 2 -13.21 13.29 41.45
N GLU A 3 -13.90 14.41 41.21
CA GLU A 3 -13.40 15.54 40.40
C GLU A 3 -12.17 16.22 41.05
N ALA A 4 -12.22 16.45 42.37
CA ALA A 4 -11.11 17.05 43.11
C ALA A 4 -9.84 16.17 43.06
N ALA A 5 -10.01 14.84 43.16
CA ALA A 5 -8.90 13.90 43.03
C ALA A 5 -8.28 13.90 41.62
N LYS A 6 -9.10 14.00 40.55
CA LYS A 6 -8.61 14.12 39.17
C LYS A 6 -7.80 15.39 38.94
N ASN A 7 -8.27 16.52 39.47
CA ASN A 7 -7.59 17.80 39.34
C ASN A 7 -6.26 17.83 40.09
N ALA A 8 -6.18 17.21 41.28
CA ALA A 8 -4.92 17.03 42.02
C ALA A 8 -3.90 16.15 41.26
N LEU A 9 -4.38 15.05 40.64
CA LEU A 9 -3.53 14.14 39.85
C LEU A 9 -2.99 14.83 38.58
N LYS A 10 -3.78 15.70 37.96
CA LYS A 10 -3.35 16.53 36.82
C LYS A 10 -2.25 17.53 37.21
N ALA A 11 -2.39 18.21 38.34
CA ALA A 11 -1.38 19.14 38.84
C ALA A 11 -0.05 18.42 39.18
N LEU A 12 -0.11 17.24 39.78
CA LEU A 12 1.07 16.41 40.05
C LEU A 12 1.79 16.01 38.75
N LYS A 13 1.03 15.59 37.73
CA LYS A 13 1.58 15.24 36.41
C LYS A 13 2.32 16.41 35.77
N ASP A 14 1.78 17.62 35.86
CA ASP A 14 2.43 18.82 35.29
C ASP A 14 3.76 19.13 35.99
N VAL A 15 3.84 18.96 37.31
CA VAL A 15 5.09 19.12 38.08
C VAL A 15 6.13 18.05 37.67
N LEU A 16 5.73 16.78 37.55
CA LEU A 16 6.60 15.68 37.09
C LEU A 16 7.15 15.93 35.67
N TYR A 17 6.31 16.44 34.78
CA TYR A 17 6.70 16.75 33.40
C TYR A 17 7.69 17.92 33.32
N ARG A 18 7.59 18.91 34.22
CA ARG A 18 8.57 20.02 34.34
C ARG A 18 9.93 19.54 34.82
N VAL A 19 9.97 18.52 35.68
CA VAL A 19 11.21 17.90 36.18
C VAL A 19 11.82 16.93 35.15
N GLY A 20 11.16 16.72 34.01
CA GLY A 20 11.66 15.84 32.95
C GLY A 20 11.35 14.37 33.17
N ILE A 21 10.46 14.04 34.10
CA ILE A 21 9.97 12.66 34.28
C ILE A 21 8.71 12.53 33.41
N LYS A 22 8.91 12.11 32.15
CA LYS A 22 7.83 11.80 31.19
C LYS A 22 7.79 10.30 30.92
N GLU A 23 6.73 9.83 30.28
CA GLU A 23 6.68 8.44 29.86
C GLU A 23 7.79 8.14 28.84
N PRO A 24 8.51 7.01 28.92
CA PRO A 24 9.69 6.73 28.09
C PRO A 24 9.43 6.84 26.58
N TRP A 25 8.24 6.44 26.13
CA TRP A 25 7.81 6.51 24.72
C TRP A 25 7.47 7.92 24.23
N LYS A 26 7.45 8.93 25.10
CA LYS A 26 7.35 10.35 24.71
C LYS A 26 8.70 11.07 24.71
N MET A 27 9.75 10.44 25.23
CA MET A 27 11.10 11.00 25.23
C MET A 27 11.86 10.67 23.95
N THR A 28 11.62 9.50 23.37
CA THR A 28 12.35 9.01 22.20
C THR A 28 11.41 8.31 21.22
N GLY A 29 11.75 8.39 19.92
CA GLY A 29 11.05 7.70 18.83
C GLY A 29 10.03 8.57 18.09
N VAL A 30 9.23 7.93 17.23
CA VAL A 30 8.26 8.64 16.37
C VAL A 30 7.20 9.36 17.22
N ARG A 31 6.81 8.79 18.36
CA ARG A 31 5.81 9.34 19.28
C ARG A 31 6.27 10.59 20.05
N SER A 32 7.57 10.90 20.05
CA SER A 32 8.10 12.14 20.60
C SER A 32 8.20 13.27 19.57
N LEU A 33 7.96 12.99 18.29
CA LEU A 33 7.99 14.00 17.24
C LEU A 33 6.78 14.94 17.38
N PRO A 34 6.95 16.26 17.13
CA PRO A 34 5.84 17.21 17.13
C PRO A 34 4.81 16.91 16.04
N ASP A 35 5.23 16.28 14.95
CA ASP A 35 4.39 15.91 13.81
C ASP A 35 3.58 14.62 14.06
N TYR A 36 3.85 13.92 15.17
CA TYR A 36 3.14 12.69 15.49
C TYR A 36 1.82 12.99 16.17
N GLU A 37 0.74 12.69 15.48
CA GLU A 37 -0.61 12.72 16.03
C GLU A 37 -1.11 11.30 16.34
N HIS A 38 -1.76 11.15 17.49
CA HIS A 38 -2.42 9.90 17.85
C HIS A 38 -3.66 9.69 16.98
N TYR A 39 -3.58 8.78 16.01
CA TYR A 39 -4.72 8.44 15.16
C TYR A 39 -5.77 7.61 15.91
N MET A 40 -6.72 8.31 16.54
CA MET A 40 -7.92 7.73 17.10
C MET A 40 -9.11 8.60 16.70
N PRO A 41 -9.63 8.43 15.47
CA PRO A 41 -10.64 9.32 14.95
C PRO A 41 -11.91 9.24 15.78
N THR A 42 -12.55 10.37 15.98
CA THR A 42 -13.84 10.40 16.69
C THR A 42 -14.94 9.78 15.82
N GLY A 43 -16.03 9.31 16.44
CA GLY A 43 -17.16 8.73 15.68
C GLY A 43 -17.88 9.73 14.77
N LEU A 44 -17.63 11.04 14.93
CA LEU A 44 -18.14 12.08 14.03
C LEU A 44 -17.26 12.26 12.78
N GLU A 45 -15.94 12.03 12.92
CA GLU A 45 -14.97 12.13 11.84
C GLU A 45 -14.92 10.82 11.03
N TYR A 46 -14.86 9.69 11.71
CA TYR A 46 -14.85 8.38 11.09
C TYR A 46 -16.28 7.92 10.78
N ARG A 47 -16.57 7.66 9.50
CA ARG A 47 -17.86 7.08 9.07
C ARG A 47 -19.07 7.92 9.50
N LYS A 48 -18.95 9.24 9.29
CA LYS A 48 -20.03 10.23 9.49
C LYS A 48 -21.38 9.78 8.90
N PHE A 49 -21.34 9.12 7.74
CA PHE A 49 -22.49 8.47 7.13
C PHE A 49 -22.40 6.96 7.32
N SER A 50 -23.52 6.34 7.70
CA SER A 50 -23.62 4.89 7.71
C SER A 50 -23.51 4.36 6.26
N PRO A 51 -23.00 3.14 6.03
CA PRO A 51 -22.90 2.59 4.67
C PRO A 51 -24.26 2.41 4.00
N GLY A 52 -25.32 2.24 4.78
CA GLY A 52 -26.69 2.13 4.26
C GLY A 52 -27.35 3.47 3.96
N THR A 53 -26.77 4.58 4.41
CA THR A 53 -27.37 5.92 4.29
C THR A 53 -26.35 6.90 3.70
N GLN A 54 -25.76 6.52 2.56
CA GLN A 54 -24.85 7.40 1.84
C GLN A 54 -25.65 8.53 1.17
N PRO A 55 -25.20 9.80 1.29
CA PRO A 55 -25.91 10.94 0.71
C PRO A 55 -25.79 10.99 -0.83
N VAL A 56 -24.77 10.32 -1.39
CA VAL A 56 -24.50 10.30 -2.82
C VAL A 56 -24.99 8.99 -3.41
N LYS A 57 -25.83 9.09 -4.46
CA LYS A 57 -26.18 7.94 -5.29
C LYS A 57 -25.00 7.58 -6.19
N ALA A 58 -24.26 6.53 -5.84
CA ALA A 58 -23.20 6.01 -6.68
C ALA A 58 -23.76 5.52 -8.03
N ARG A 59 -23.13 5.93 -9.14
CA ARG A 59 -23.37 5.38 -10.48
C ARG A 59 -22.10 4.63 -10.89
N VAL A 60 -22.10 3.32 -10.72
CA VAL A 60 -20.94 2.49 -11.07
C VAL A 60 -21.03 2.14 -12.56
N PRO A 61 -20.06 2.56 -13.39
CA PRO A 61 -20.05 2.18 -14.80
C PRO A 61 -19.78 0.66 -14.92
N HIS A 62 -20.61 -0.03 -15.68
CA HIS A 62 -20.48 -1.48 -15.90
C HIS A 62 -19.63 -1.83 -17.13
N ASP A 63 -19.62 -0.98 -18.15
CA ASP A 63 -18.88 -1.21 -19.40
C ASP A 63 -18.26 0.10 -19.91
N ALA A 64 -17.29 0.00 -20.81
CA ALA A 64 -16.70 1.14 -21.47
C ALA A 64 -17.68 1.76 -22.48
N PRO A 65 -17.76 3.11 -22.61
CA PRO A 65 -18.70 3.77 -23.55
C PRO A 65 -18.60 3.28 -25.00
N LYS A 66 -17.39 2.89 -25.43
CA LYS A 66 -17.13 2.33 -26.77
C LYS A 66 -17.94 1.04 -27.04
N LEU A 67 -18.17 0.24 -26.01
CA LEU A 67 -18.80 -1.09 -26.12
C LEU A 67 -20.33 -1.05 -25.94
N VAL A 68 -20.87 0.11 -25.55
CA VAL A 68 -22.33 0.29 -25.35
C VAL A 68 -23.08 0.20 -26.68
N TYR A 69 -22.54 0.79 -27.74
CA TYR A 69 -23.16 0.79 -29.07
C TYR A 69 -22.48 -0.17 -30.07
N ASP A 70 -21.16 -0.39 -29.94
CA ASP A 70 -20.44 -1.39 -30.75
C ASP A 70 -20.31 -2.71 -29.96
N ILE A 71 -21.33 -3.57 -30.10
CA ILE A 71 -21.54 -4.77 -29.27
C ILE A 71 -20.84 -6.01 -29.86
N LYS A 72 -19.90 -5.83 -30.81
CA LYS A 72 -19.21 -6.95 -31.46
C LYS A 72 -18.41 -7.77 -30.43
N TYR A 73 -18.89 -8.98 -30.16
CA TYR A 73 -18.29 -9.82 -29.11
C TYR A 73 -16.96 -10.46 -29.53
N PHE A 74 -16.82 -10.91 -30.78
CA PHE A 74 -15.65 -11.69 -31.22
C PHE A 74 -14.31 -10.94 -31.10
N VAL A 75 -14.32 -9.61 -31.22
CA VAL A 75 -13.12 -8.77 -31.02
C VAL A 75 -12.74 -8.68 -29.54
N ARG A 76 -13.74 -8.75 -28.63
CA ARG A 76 -13.57 -8.66 -27.17
C ARG A 76 -13.35 -10.03 -26.51
N ASP A 77 -13.59 -11.13 -27.23
CA ASP A 77 -13.49 -12.49 -26.69
C ASP A 77 -12.02 -12.91 -26.48
N TYR A 78 -11.43 -12.44 -25.39
CA TYR A 78 -10.07 -12.83 -24.97
C TYR A 78 -9.98 -14.30 -24.54
N ARG A 79 -11.10 -14.93 -24.17
CA ARG A 79 -11.09 -16.32 -23.70
C ARG A 79 -10.78 -17.28 -24.84
N ARG A 80 -11.37 -17.04 -26.01
CA ARG A 80 -11.21 -17.89 -27.20
C ARG A 80 -10.11 -17.38 -28.13
N ASN A 81 -9.85 -16.08 -28.15
CA ASN A 81 -8.78 -15.49 -28.96
C ASN A 81 -7.39 -15.60 -28.30
N ASN A 82 -7.12 -16.72 -27.63
CA ASN A 82 -5.75 -17.01 -27.20
C ASN A 82 -4.96 -17.47 -28.43
N LYS A 83 -3.83 -16.82 -28.67
CA LYS A 83 -2.85 -17.31 -29.64
C LYS A 83 -2.49 -18.72 -29.19
N TYR A 84 -2.88 -19.73 -29.96
CA TYR A 84 -2.45 -21.10 -29.70
C TYR A 84 -0.93 -21.10 -29.80
N THR A 85 -0.26 -21.07 -28.65
CA THR A 85 1.19 -21.24 -28.61
C THR A 85 1.42 -22.68 -29.02
N ALA A 86 2.07 -22.88 -30.17
CA ALA A 86 2.64 -24.17 -30.48
C ALA A 86 3.60 -24.49 -29.33
N ARG A 87 3.23 -25.45 -28.48
CA ARG A 87 4.11 -25.93 -27.44
C ARG A 87 5.15 -26.77 -28.13
N THR A 88 6.34 -26.21 -28.30
CA THR A 88 7.53 -26.98 -28.64
C THR A 88 7.96 -27.69 -27.36
N VAL A 89 7.87 -29.01 -27.36
CA VAL A 89 8.42 -29.83 -26.28
C VAL A 89 9.86 -30.13 -26.66
N ASP A 90 10.78 -29.87 -25.75
CA ASP A 90 12.16 -30.32 -25.88
C ASP A 90 12.16 -31.84 -25.74
N THR A 91 12.30 -32.54 -26.86
CA THR A 91 12.24 -34.02 -26.93
C THR A 91 13.54 -34.67 -26.49
N SER A 92 14.66 -33.93 -26.51
CA SER A 92 15.96 -34.37 -26.02
C SER A 92 16.29 -33.72 -24.68
N PRO A 93 17.19 -34.32 -23.87
CA PRO A 93 17.79 -33.62 -22.74
C PRO A 93 18.40 -32.29 -23.19
N PHE A 94 18.37 -31.28 -22.32
CA PHE A 94 18.95 -29.98 -22.62
C PHE A 94 20.48 -30.08 -22.70
N ASP A 95 21.05 -29.71 -23.84
CA ASP A 95 22.48 -29.52 -23.99
C ASP A 95 22.89 -28.17 -23.41
N PHE A 96 23.11 -28.14 -22.10
CA PHE A 96 23.47 -26.91 -21.38
C PHE A 96 24.73 -26.23 -21.94
N GLU A 97 25.75 -27.01 -22.34
CA GLU A 97 26.98 -26.47 -22.93
C GLU A 97 26.70 -25.63 -24.19
N LYS A 98 25.80 -26.13 -25.06
CA LYS A 98 25.41 -25.43 -26.29
C LYS A 98 24.54 -24.21 -25.99
N MET A 99 23.65 -24.29 -24.99
CA MET A 99 22.82 -23.16 -24.58
C MET A 99 23.67 -22.01 -24.01
N PHE A 100 24.64 -22.32 -23.15
CA PHE A 100 25.56 -21.33 -22.59
C PHE A 100 26.52 -20.75 -23.63
N ALA A 101 26.97 -21.55 -24.59
CA ALA A 101 27.78 -21.06 -25.71
C ALA A 101 27.00 -20.10 -26.62
N ASN A 102 25.70 -20.35 -26.83
CA ASN A 102 24.86 -19.52 -27.69
C ASN A 102 24.34 -18.25 -27.02
N ALA A 103 24.30 -18.19 -25.69
CA ALA A 103 23.77 -17.05 -24.93
C ALA A 103 24.79 -16.54 -23.88
N PRO A 104 25.93 -15.98 -24.31
CA PRO A 104 26.86 -15.36 -23.38
C PRO A 104 26.23 -14.09 -22.78
N LEU A 105 26.28 -13.97 -21.46
CA LEU A 105 25.74 -12.82 -20.72
C LEU A 105 26.42 -11.53 -21.20
N LYS A 106 25.64 -10.65 -21.82
CA LYS A 106 26.11 -9.29 -22.12
C LYS A 106 25.86 -8.37 -20.93
N PRO A 107 26.70 -7.35 -20.69
CA PRO A 107 26.47 -6.37 -19.62
C PRO A 107 25.08 -5.70 -19.67
N GLU A 108 24.47 -5.60 -20.84
CA GLU A 108 23.14 -5.01 -21.07
C GLU A 108 21.97 -5.89 -20.60
N GLU A 109 22.16 -7.21 -20.55
CA GLU A 109 21.13 -8.18 -20.15
C GLU A 109 21.05 -8.32 -18.61
N VAL A 110 22.07 -7.83 -17.91
CA VAL A 110 22.08 -7.79 -16.46
C VAL A 110 21.14 -6.68 -15.99
N LYS A 111 19.98 -7.07 -15.43
CA LYS A 111 19.04 -6.12 -14.82
C LYS A 111 19.71 -5.40 -13.65
N PHE A 112 20.20 -4.19 -13.91
CA PHE A 112 20.68 -3.32 -12.85
C PHE A 112 19.50 -2.81 -12.02
N VAL A 113 19.41 -3.25 -10.77
CA VAL A 113 18.43 -2.74 -9.81
C VAL A 113 19.16 -1.76 -8.91
N PRO A 114 19.08 -0.43 -9.17
CA PRO A 114 19.71 0.55 -8.30
C PRO A 114 19.09 0.46 -6.91
N ARG A 115 19.92 0.30 -5.88
CA ARG A 115 19.47 0.47 -4.50
C ARG A 115 19.29 1.96 -4.25
N PRO A 116 18.10 2.43 -3.83
CA PRO A 116 17.93 3.84 -3.52
C PRO A 116 18.79 4.21 -2.31
N ALA A 117 19.45 5.39 -2.35
CA ALA A 117 20.30 5.89 -1.26
C ALA A 117 19.53 6.10 0.05
N THR A 118 18.23 6.40 -0.06
CA THR A 118 17.29 6.48 1.05
C THR A 118 16.03 5.69 0.67
N MET A 119 15.53 4.83 1.55
CA MET A 119 14.25 4.15 1.31
C MET A 119 13.14 5.19 1.10
N PRO A 120 12.36 5.10 0.00
CA PRO A 120 11.33 6.10 -0.33
C PRO A 120 10.15 6.10 0.66
N THR A 121 10.13 5.20 1.64
CA THR A 121 9.08 5.05 2.65
C THR A 121 9.31 5.85 3.93
N ARG A 122 10.39 6.66 3.99
CA ARG A 122 10.84 7.32 5.23
C ARG A 122 10.34 8.75 5.42
N GLY A 123 9.21 9.11 4.84
CA GLY A 123 8.54 10.39 5.12
C GLY A 123 7.67 10.85 3.96
N PHE A 124 6.43 10.36 3.95
CA PHE A 124 5.36 10.55 2.96
C PHE A 124 5.59 9.90 1.59
#